data_AF-A0A924G774-F1
#
_entry.id   AF-A0A924G774-F1
#
_cell.length_a   1.000
_cell.length_b   1.000
_cell.length_c   1.000
_cell.angle_alpha   90.00
_cell.angle_beta   90.00
_cell.angle_gamma   90.00
#
_symmetry.space_group_name_H-M   'P 1'
#
loop_
_entity.id
_entity.type
_entity.pdbx_description
1 polymer ?
#
loop_
_entity_poly.entity_id
_entity_poly.type
_entity_poly.pdbx_seq_one_letter_code
_entity_poly.pdbx_strand_id
1 'polypeptide(L)'
;MSDTLRYPIGKYEPQPFSLEQKKKWLLDIKFLPKEIEFAIENLDYDHLNTPYRDGGWTVQQLVHHIADSHMNAYIRFKLGLTENNPTIKPYEEKKWALLADVE
;
A
#
# COMPACT_ATOMS: atom_id res chain seq x y z
N MET A 1 18.39 7.97 12.86
CA MET A 1 17.47 8.55 11.86
C MET A 1 16.06 8.37 12.37
N SER A 2 15.28 9.45 12.39
CA SER A 2 13.98 9.48 13.08
C SER A 2 12.97 8.56 12.38
N ASP A 3 12.41 7.60 13.10
CA ASP A 3 11.37 6.65 12.63
C ASP A 3 10.11 7.40 12.11
N THR A 4 10.01 8.71 12.39
CA THR A 4 8.97 9.61 11.89
C THR A 4 8.91 9.69 10.36
N LEU A 5 10.05 9.63 9.64
CA LEU A 5 10.00 9.66 8.17
C LEU A 5 9.46 8.35 7.57
N ARG A 6 9.63 7.22 8.28
CA ARG A 6 9.10 5.92 7.86
C ARG A 6 7.61 5.77 8.22
N TYR A 7 7.18 6.36 9.34
CA TYR A 7 5.80 6.36 9.81
C TYR A 7 5.30 7.79 10.01
N PRO A 8 5.14 8.57 8.93
CA PRO A 8 4.81 10.01 9.02
C PRO A 8 3.45 10.29 9.64
N ILE A 9 2.54 9.30 9.63
CA ILE A 9 1.22 9.37 10.25
C ILE A 9 1.04 8.34 11.39
N GLY A 10 2.14 7.78 11.90
CA GLY A 10 2.13 6.70 12.89
C GLY A 10 1.86 5.31 12.30
N LYS A 11 1.61 4.34 13.18
CA LYS A 11 1.27 2.95 12.83
C LYS A 11 -0.24 2.73 12.98
N TYR A 12 -0.75 1.69 12.36
CA TYR A 12 -2.13 1.26 12.56
C TYR A 12 -2.34 0.82 14.02
N GLU A 13 -3.31 1.44 14.68
CA GLU A 13 -3.78 1.04 16.01
C GLU A 13 -5.10 0.26 15.87
N PRO A 14 -5.17 -1.01 16.35
CA PRO A 14 -6.38 -1.82 16.25
C PRO A 14 -7.61 -1.15 16.85
N GLN A 15 -8.69 -1.14 16.10
CA GLN A 15 -9.98 -0.58 16.53
C GLN A 15 -11.05 -1.68 16.63
N PRO A 16 -11.99 -1.60 17.59
CA PRO A 16 -13.12 -2.50 17.62
C PRO A 16 -13.97 -2.35 16.35
N PHE A 17 -14.62 -3.44 15.93
CA PHE A 17 -15.49 -3.41 14.76
C PHE A 17 -16.70 -2.49 14.99
N SER A 18 -17.00 -1.63 14.01
CA SER A 18 -18.27 -0.92 13.92
C SER A 18 -18.73 -0.81 12.47
N LEU A 19 -20.05 -0.78 12.25
CA LEU A 19 -20.62 -0.60 10.90
C LEU A 19 -20.27 0.77 10.31
N GLU A 20 -20.20 1.80 11.16
CA GLU A 20 -19.80 3.14 10.77
C GLU A 20 -18.34 3.16 10.29
N GLN A 21 -17.42 2.58 11.06
CA GLN A 21 -16.01 2.51 10.70
C GLN A 21 -15.79 1.66 9.44
N LYS A 22 -16.53 0.54 9.31
CA LYS A 22 -16.52 -0.26 8.08
C LYS A 22 -16.93 0.57 6.86
N LYS A 23 -18.00 1.37 6.95
CA LYS A 23 -18.45 2.24 5.84
C LYS A 23 -17.37 3.28 5.50
N LYS A 24 -16.75 3.90 6.50
CA LYS A 24 -15.66 4.86 6.29
C LYS A 24 -14.47 4.22 5.55
N TRP A 25 -13.96 3.10 6.05
CA TRP A 25 -12.83 2.42 5.42
C TRP A 25 -13.13 1.89 4.01
N LEU A 26 -14.37 1.49 3.74
CA LEU A 26 -14.77 1.13 2.37
C LEU A 26 -14.73 2.33 1.42
N LEU A 27 -15.07 3.54 1.90
CA LEU A 27 -14.91 4.76 1.11
C LEU A 27 -13.44 5.11 0.91
N ASP A 28 -12.60 4.99 1.96
CA ASP A 28 -11.16 5.23 1.86
C ASP A 28 -10.53 4.31 0.79
N ILE A 29 -10.81 3.00 0.82
CA ILE A 29 -10.34 2.06 -0.21
C ILE A 29 -10.88 2.40 -1.61
N LYS A 30 -12.14 2.84 -1.70
CA LYS A 30 -12.78 3.18 -2.98
C LYS A 30 -12.15 4.41 -3.64
N PHE A 31 -11.78 5.42 -2.85
CA PHE A 31 -11.28 6.69 -3.36
C PHE A 31 -9.75 6.74 -3.47
N LEU A 32 -9.02 5.91 -2.73
CA LEU A 32 -7.55 5.87 -2.74
C LEU A 32 -6.92 5.86 -4.14
N PRO A 33 -7.38 5.07 -5.14
CA PRO A 33 -6.76 5.09 -6.47
C PRO A 33 -6.78 6.50 -7.10
N LYS A 34 -7.89 7.22 -6.95
CA LYS A 34 -8.03 8.57 -7.50
C LYS A 34 -7.18 9.58 -6.72
N GLU A 35 -7.10 9.42 -5.40
CA GLU A 35 -6.23 10.26 -4.55
C GLU A 35 -4.75 10.07 -4.89
N ILE A 36 -4.31 8.84 -5.18
CA ILE A 36 -2.95 8.54 -5.65
C ILE A 36 -2.70 9.20 -7.01
N GLU A 37 -3.62 9.03 -7.98
CA GLU A 37 -3.50 9.69 -9.29
C GLU A 37 -3.29 11.20 -9.15
N PHE A 38 -4.11 11.87 -8.33
CA PHE A 38 -3.97 13.31 -8.07
C PHE A 38 -2.66 13.67 -7.36
N ALA A 39 -2.17 12.82 -6.45
CA ALA A 39 -0.91 13.06 -5.75
C ALA A 39 0.31 13.00 -6.69
N ILE A 40 0.23 12.25 -7.80
CA ILE A 40 1.32 12.10 -8.76
C ILE A 40 1.12 12.87 -10.08
N GLU A 41 -0.03 13.51 -10.28
CA GLU A 41 -0.44 14.12 -11.56
C GLU A 41 0.59 15.11 -12.15
N ASN A 42 1.30 15.84 -11.30
CA ASN A 42 2.25 16.89 -11.70
C ASN A 42 3.73 16.50 -11.45
N LEU A 43 4.01 15.22 -11.21
CA LEU A 43 5.37 14.72 -11.03
C LEU A 43 5.95 14.32 -12.38
N ASP A 44 7.19 14.75 -12.64
CA ASP A 44 7.97 14.28 -13.78
C ASP A 44 8.77 13.01 -13.43
N TYR A 45 9.56 12.54 -14.40
CA TYR A 45 10.40 11.36 -14.25
C TYR A 45 11.36 11.44 -13.04
N ASP A 46 12.01 12.58 -12.82
CA ASP A 46 12.99 12.74 -11.74
C ASP A 46 12.29 12.75 -10.38
N HIS A 47 11.12 13.39 -10.29
CA HIS A 47 10.29 13.35 -9.08
C HIS A 47 9.80 11.93 -8.77
N LEU A 48 9.32 11.18 -9.78
CA LEU A 48 8.87 9.80 -9.60
C LEU A 48 10.00 8.87 -9.15
N ASN A 49 11.23 9.14 -9.59
CA ASN A 49 12.44 8.42 -9.21
C ASN A 49 13.11 8.93 -7.93
N THR A 50 12.53 9.93 -7.25
CA THR A 50 13.06 10.45 -5.99
C THR A 50 12.64 9.55 -4.82
N PRO A 51 13.58 9.09 -3.96
CA PRO A 51 13.24 8.37 -2.75
C PRO A 51 12.41 9.20 -1.78
N TYR A 52 11.34 8.64 -1.20
CA TYR A 52 10.51 9.37 -0.23
C TYR A 52 11.24 9.71 1.08
N ARG A 53 12.36 9.01 1.35
CA ARG A 53 13.30 9.24 2.45
C ARG A 53 14.66 8.65 2.08
N ASP A 54 15.70 9.00 2.84
CA ASP A 54 17.03 8.39 2.72
C ASP A 54 16.98 6.86 2.81
N GLY A 55 17.51 6.18 1.79
CA GLY A 55 17.49 4.72 1.66
C GLY A 55 16.07 4.12 1.58
N GLY A 56 15.07 4.92 1.23
CA GLY A 56 13.70 4.50 0.98
C GLY A 56 13.44 4.12 -0.48
N TRP A 57 12.22 3.70 -0.75
CA TRP A 57 11.73 3.49 -2.11
C TRP A 57 11.48 4.82 -2.83
N THR A 58 11.53 4.78 -4.15
CA THR A 58 11.08 5.90 -5.00
C THR A 58 9.56 6.04 -4.94
N VAL A 59 9.04 7.18 -5.40
CA VAL A 59 7.58 7.38 -5.52
C VAL A 59 6.97 6.34 -6.46
N GLN A 60 7.62 6.04 -7.59
CA GLN A 60 7.22 4.98 -8.51
C GLN A 60 7.11 3.63 -7.79
N GLN A 61 8.16 3.19 -7.10
CA GLN A 61 8.14 1.94 -6.34
C GLN A 61 7.02 1.89 -5.28
N LEU A 62 6.72 3.01 -4.61
CA LEU A 62 5.60 3.09 -3.66
C LEU A 62 4.24 2.88 -4.33
N VAL A 63 4.00 3.53 -5.48
CA VAL A 63 2.73 3.41 -6.22
C VAL A 63 2.51 1.96 -6.67
N HIS A 64 3.53 1.33 -7.25
CA HIS A 64 3.47 -0.08 -7.66
C HIS A 64 3.29 -1.01 -6.45
N HIS A 65 4.00 -0.76 -5.34
CA HIS A 65 3.84 -1.54 -4.12
C HIS A 65 2.41 -1.48 -3.55
N ILE A 66 1.73 -0.34 -3.63
CA ILE A 66 0.32 -0.23 -3.20
C ILE A 66 -0.55 -1.19 -4.02
N ALA A 67 -0.36 -1.25 -5.35
CA ALA A 67 -1.08 -2.19 -6.21
C ALA A 67 -0.80 -3.65 -5.82
N ASP A 68 0.46 -4.04 -5.67
CA ASP A 68 0.86 -5.39 -5.27
C ASP A 68 0.31 -5.82 -3.91
N SER A 69 0.44 -4.93 -2.92
CA SER A 69 -0.04 -5.14 -1.56
C SER A 69 -1.55 -5.32 -1.54
N HIS A 70 -2.28 -4.49 -2.28
CA HIS A 70 -3.75 -4.54 -2.35
C HIS A 70 -4.25 -5.78 -3.12
N MET A 71 -3.55 -6.21 -4.18
CA MET A 71 -3.85 -7.49 -4.85
C MET A 71 -3.65 -8.69 -3.92
N ASN A 72 -2.53 -8.72 -3.17
CA ASN A 72 -2.29 -9.75 -2.17
C ASN A 72 -3.36 -9.74 -1.07
N ALA A 73 -3.72 -8.57 -0.56
CA ALA A 73 -4.79 -8.43 0.44
C ALA A 73 -6.12 -8.96 -0.11
N TYR A 74 -6.53 -8.56 -1.31
CA TYR A 74 -7.77 -9.02 -1.94
C TYR A 74 -7.83 -10.56 -2.07
N ILE A 75 -6.73 -11.19 -2.48
CA ILE A 75 -6.62 -12.64 -2.56
C ILE A 75 -6.77 -13.26 -1.17
N ARG A 76 -6.11 -12.72 -0.14
CA ARG A 76 -6.21 -13.19 1.25
C ARG A 76 -7.63 -13.09 1.79
N PHE A 77 -8.37 -12.02 1.46
CA PHE A 77 -9.79 -11.89 1.80
C PHE A 77 -10.63 -13.01 1.16
N LYS A 78 -10.40 -13.32 -0.12
CA LYS A 78 -11.09 -14.44 -0.78
C LYS A 78 -10.80 -15.77 -0.11
N LEU A 79 -9.54 -16.09 0.15
CA LEU A 79 -9.15 -17.30 0.87
C LEU A 79 -9.85 -17.39 2.24
N GLY A 80 -9.80 -16.31 3.03
CA GLY A 80 -10.41 -16.28 4.36
C GLY A 80 -11.94 -16.41 4.36
N LEU A 81 -12.61 -16.11 3.24
CA LEU A 81 -14.05 -16.29 3.07
C LEU A 81 -14.43 -17.70 2.60
N THR A 82 -13.50 -18.45 2.01
CA THR A 82 -13.79 -19.75 1.36
C THR A 82 -13.11 -20.94 2.04
N GLU A 83 -12.15 -20.71 2.93
CA GLU A 83 -11.36 -21.75 3.59
C GLU A 83 -11.43 -21.63 5.11
N ASN A 84 -11.22 -22.74 5.82
CA ASN A 84 -11.14 -22.72 7.28
C ASN A 84 -9.73 -22.33 7.75
N ASN A 85 -9.57 -21.08 8.15
CA ASN A 85 -8.30 -20.52 8.66
C ASN A 85 -7.09 -20.77 7.73
N PRO A 86 -7.11 -20.24 6.49
CA PRO A 86 -6.08 -20.50 5.51
C PRO A 86 -4.71 -19.96 5.92
N THR A 87 -3.65 -20.70 5.59
CA THR A 87 -2.29 -20.15 5.66
C THR A 87 -2.07 -19.23 4.45
N ILE A 88 -1.86 -17.95 4.70
CA ILE A 88 -1.60 -16.98 3.62
C ILE A 88 -0.16 -17.10 3.11
N LYS A 89 0.05 -16.82 1.82
CA LYS A 89 1.38 -16.75 1.21
C LYS A 89 2.02 -15.37 1.47
N PRO A 90 3.18 -15.29 2.14
CA PRO A 90 3.99 -14.08 2.18
C PRO A 90 4.65 -13.82 0.82
N TYR A 91 5.12 -12.61 0.61
CA TYR A 91 5.90 -12.25 -0.58
C TYR A 91 7.06 -11.34 -0.19
N GLU A 92 8.13 -11.39 -0.99
CA GLU A 92 9.34 -10.60 -0.79
C GLU A 92 9.14 -9.20 -1.37
N GLU A 93 8.39 -8.33 -0.67
CA GLU A 93 8.00 -6.99 -1.15
C GLU A 93 9.18 -6.15 -1.67
N LYS A 94 10.36 -6.27 -1.05
CA LYS A 94 11.58 -5.58 -1.48
C LYS A 94 12.12 -6.08 -2.81
N LYS A 95 11.89 -7.34 -3.15
CA LYS A 95 12.28 -7.91 -4.45
C LYS A 95 11.24 -7.59 -5.52
N TRP A 96 9.97 -7.50 -5.15
CA TRP A 96 8.88 -7.13 -6.08
C TRP A 96 9.02 -5.69 -6.56
N ALA A 97 9.43 -4.77 -5.68
CA ALA A 97 9.74 -3.39 -6.03
C ALA A 97 10.95 -3.21 -6.98
N LEU A 98 11.61 -4.30 -7.40
CA LEU A 98 12.73 -4.32 -8.36
C LEU A 98 12.38 -5.12 -9.63
N LEU A 99 11.10 -5.48 -9.83
CA LEU A 99 10.66 -6.16 -11.04
C LEU A 99 10.45 -5.15 -12.18
N ALA A 100 10.53 -5.64 -13.42
CA ALA A 100 10.51 -4.81 -14.61
C ALA A 100 9.18 -4.07 -14.86
N ASP A 101 8.09 -4.44 -14.20
CA ASP A 101 6.84 -3.67 -14.22
C ASP A 101 6.87 -2.45 -13.30
N VAL A 102 7.86 -2.36 -12.41
CA VAL A 102 8.09 -1.25 -11.48
C VAL A 102 9.19 -0.30 -11.97
N GLU A 103 10.14 -0.79 -12.78
CA GLU A 103 11.23 -0.02 -13.38
C GLU A 103 10.79 0.81 -14.60
#